data_AF-A0A847EQP9-F1
#
_entry.id   AF-A0A847EQP9-F1
#
_cell.length_a   1.000
_cell.length_b   1.000
_cell.length_c   1.000
_cell.angle_alpha   90.00
_cell.angle_beta   90.00
_cell.angle_gamma   90.00
#
_symmetry.space_group_name_H-M   'P 1'
#
loop_
_entity.id
_entity.type
_entity.pdbx_description
1 polymer ?
#
loop_
_entity_poly.entity_id
_entity_poly.type
_entity_poly.pdbx_seq_one_letter_code
_entity_poly.pdbx_strand_id
1 'polypeptide(L)'
;MMVGLAAVAAALAVWWAVPVPSLARLGPERRDRWSAWAAGVLDGLRAVLPRRAAVDRDRALRASVPQVCDLLAVCLDAGRPTRTALRVVASVLTGPVADELRGVLQRIELGLDEAEAWASLSSVAGYREVGRDLARSVRSGLGLAGLLRQHAADARREAAAEDLVRARAAGVKSVVPLMVCFLPAFIALGVVPLFGSLVTAFLP
;
A
#
# COMPACT_ATOMS: atom_id res chain seq x y z
N MET A 1 -1.95 -8.40 7.97
CA MET A 1 -3.08 -7.44 8.13
C MET A 1 -4.28 -7.71 7.21
N MET A 2 -4.07 -8.20 5.98
CA MET A 2 -5.17 -8.63 5.08
C MET A 2 -5.80 -9.99 5.44
N VAL A 3 -5.07 -10.83 6.16
CA VAL A 3 -5.59 -12.12 6.67
C VAL A 3 -6.77 -11.90 7.63
N GLY A 4 -6.75 -10.82 8.41
CA GLY A 4 -7.80 -10.53 9.40
C GLY A 4 -9.15 -10.15 8.77
N LEU A 5 -9.16 -9.41 7.66
CA LEU A 5 -10.41 -8.99 7.03
C LEU A 5 -11.08 -10.14 6.25
N ALA A 6 -10.27 -11.00 5.63
CA ALA A 6 -10.74 -12.23 5.00
C ALA A 6 -11.25 -13.24 6.04
N ALA A 7 -10.58 -13.33 7.20
CA ALA A 7 -11.03 -14.16 8.31
C ALA A 7 -12.32 -13.63 8.97
N VAL A 8 -12.50 -12.30 9.06
CA VAL A 8 -13.73 -11.68 9.56
C VAL A 8 -14.90 -11.87 8.61
N ALA A 9 -14.68 -11.76 7.29
CA ALA A 9 -15.71 -12.08 6.29
C ALA A 9 -16.07 -13.58 6.30
N ALA A 10 -15.08 -14.46 6.44
CA ALA A 10 -15.31 -15.90 6.60
C ALA A 10 -16.05 -16.22 7.91
N ALA A 11 -15.70 -15.56 9.02
CA ALA A 11 -16.36 -15.76 10.30
C ALA A 11 -17.80 -15.23 10.32
N LEU A 12 -18.07 -14.10 9.66
CA LEU A 12 -19.44 -13.59 9.46
C LEU A 12 -20.26 -14.49 8.53
N ALA A 13 -19.65 -15.05 7.49
CA ALA A 13 -20.28 -16.04 6.62
C ALA A 13 -20.59 -17.35 7.35
N VAL A 14 -19.70 -17.80 8.23
CA VAL A 14 -19.89 -18.99 9.08
C VAL A 14 -20.94 -18.72 10.17
N TRP A 15 -20.96 -17.52 10.76
CA TRP A 15 -21.95 -17.13 11.77
C TRP A 15 -23.36 -17.05 11.18
N TRP A 16 -23.51 -16.55 9.96
CA TRP A 16 -24.79 -16.53 9.25
C TRP A 16 -25.18 -17.89 8.66
N ALA A 17 -24.23 -18.83 8.60
CA ALA A 17 -24.44 -20.21 8.21
C ALA A 17 -24.72 -21.14 9.40
N VAL A 18 -24.71 -20.66 10.65
CA VAL A 18 -25.26 -21.45 11.77
C VAL A 18 -26.77 -21.56 11.54
N PRO A 19 -27.27 -22.76 11.19
CA PRO A 19 -28.66 -22.92 10.82
C PRO A 19 -29.47 -22.79 12.10
N VAL A 20 -30.31 -21.77 12.19
CA VAL A 20 -31.45 -21.87 13.11
C VAL A 20 -32.31 -23.01 12.52
N PRO A 21 -32.47 -24.17 13.20
CA PRO A 21 -33.08 -25.37 12.61
C PRO A 21 -34.57 -25.16 12.23
N SER A 22 -35.15 -24.01 12.58
CA SER A 22 -36.54 -23.64 12.31
C SER A 22 -36.82 -23.16 10.88
N LEU A 23 -35.80 -22.97 10.03
CA LEU A 23 -35.96 -22.44 8.66
C LEU A 23 -35.84 -23.49 7.53
N ALA A 24 -35.81 -24.78 7.84
CA ALA A 24 -35.77 -25.87 6.85
C ALA A 24 -37.05 -26.02 5.99
N ARG A 25 -37.98 -25.05 6.03
CA ARG A 25 -39.27 -25.10 5.31
C ARG A 25 -39.41 -24.11 4.14
N LEU A 26 -38.36 -23.40 3.74
CA LEU A 26 -38.44 -22.40 2.66
C LEU A 26 -37.50 -22.72 1.47
N GLY A 27 -38.03 -23.49 0.52
CA GLY A 27 -37.94 -23.34 -0.95
C GLY A 27 -36.59 -23.27 -1.72
N PRO A 28 -36.57 -23.71 -3.00
CA PRO A 28 -35.39 -23.68 -3.90
C PRO A 28 -34.93 -22.28 -4.32
N GLU A 29 -35.73 -21.24 -4.06
CA GLU A 29 -35.48 -19.84 -4.44
C GLU A 29 -34.26 -19.20 -3.71
N ARG A 30 -33.77 -19.86 -2.65
CA ARG A 30 -32.60 -19.41 -1.87
C ARG A 30 -31.24 -19.68 -2.54
N ARG A 31 -31.20 -20.54 -3.58
CA ARG A 31 -29.96 -20.98 -4.27
C ARG A 31 -29.43 -19.92 -5.25
N ASP A 32 -30.31 -19.20 -5.94
CA ASP A 32 -29.94 -18.16 -6.92
C ASP A 32 -29.43 -16.88 -6.24
N ARG A 33 -29.93 -16.59 -5.02
CA ARG A 33 -29.44 -15.48 -4.20
C ARG A 33 -28.02 -15.72 -3.67
N TRP A 34 -27.60 -16.99 -3.57
CA TRP A 34 -26.28 -17.40 -3.10
C TRP A 34 -25.18 -17.20 -4.16
N SER A 35 -25.46 -17.50 -5.44
CA SER A 35 -24.51 -17.29 -6.54
C SER A 35 -24.29 -15.81 -6.86
N ALA A 36 -25.34 -14.99 -6.77
CA ALA A 36 -25.26 -13.54 -6.94
C ALA A 36 -24.37 -12.87 -5.87
N TRP A 37 -24.44 -13.33 -4.62
CA TRP A 37 -23.58 -12.81 -3.56
C TRP A 37 -22.12 -13.28 -3.71
N ALA A 38 -21.90 -14.56 -4.04
CA ALA A 38 -20.56 -15.09 -4.31
C ALA A 38 -19.88 -14.38 -5.50
N ALA A 39 -20.63 -14.05 -6.54
CA ALA A 39 -20.15 -13.26 -7.67
C ALA A 39 -19.72 -11.84 -7.25
N GLY A 40 -20.53 -11.15 -6.44
CA GLY A 40 -20.20 -9.81 -5.92
C GLY A 40 -18.93 -9.78 -5.06
N VAL A 41 -18.69 -10.82 -4.26
CA VAL A 41 -17.45 -10.96 -3.47
C VAL A 41 -16.22 -11.19 -4.36
N LEU A 42 -16.35 -12.03 -5.39
CA LEU A 42 -15.26 -12.29 -6.34
C LEU A 42 -14.92 -11.06 -7.19
N ASP A 43 -15.92 -10.29 -7.63
CA ASP A 43 -15.70 -9.05 -8.37
C ASP A 43 -15.10 -7.95 -7.48
N GLY A 44 -15.52 -7.87 -6.21
CA GLY A 44 -14.89 -7.01 -5.21
C GLY A 44 -13.42 -7.36 -4.97
N LEU A 45 -13.09 -8.66 -4.88
CA LEU A 45 -11.71 -9.14 -4.75
C LEU A 45 -10.87 -8.79 -5.99
N ARG A 46 -11.41 -8.99 -7.20
CA ARG A 46 -10.75 -8.63 -8.46
C ARG A 46 -10.45 -7.15 -8.57
N ALA A 47 -11.35 -6.27 -8.11
CA ALA A 47 -11.13 -4.83 -8.11
C ALA A 47 -10.05 -4.37 -7.11
N VAL A 48 -9.86 -5.11 -6.01
CA VAL A 48 -8.91 -4.73 -4.94
C VAL A 48 -7.47 -5.17 -5.24
N LEU A 49 -7.27 -6.26 -5.96
CA LEU A 49 -5.94 -6.79 -6.32
C LEU A 49 -5.04 -5.80 -7.08
N PRO A 50 -5.47 -5.16 -8.19
CA PRO A 50 -4.62 -4.23 -8.95
C PRO A 50 -4.27 -3.00 -8.11
N ARG A 51 -5.19 -2.55 -7.25
CA ARG A 51 -4.96 -1.42 -6.34
C ARG A 51 -3.87 -1.73 -5.32
N ARG A 52 -3.78 -2.98 -4.84
CA ARG A 52 -2.72 -3.42 -3.94
C ARG A 52 -1.37 -3.46 -4.64
N ALA A 53 -1.31 -4.04 -5.85
CA ALA A 53 -0.07 -4.08 -6.62
C ALA A 53 0.50 -2.68 -6.90
N ALA A 54 -0.35 -1.70 -7.21
CA ALA A 54 0.05 -0.31 -7.38
C ALA A 54 0.61 0.30 -6.08
N VAL A 55 -0.08 0.10 -4.95
CA VAL A 55 0.36 0.59 -3.64
C VAL A 55 1.69 -0.05 -3.20
N ASP A 56 1.86 -1.35 -3.45
CA ASP A 56 3.09 -2.06 -3.11
C ASP A 56 4.25 -1.62 -4.02
N ARG A 57 4.00 -1.36 -5.31
CA ARG A 57 4.97 -0.74 -6.23
C ARG A 57 5.40 0.63 -5.74
N ASP A 58 4.44 1.50 -5.41
CA ASP A 58 4.72 2.85 -4.88
C ASP A 58 5.52 2.81 -3.58
N ARG A 59 5.23 1.85 -2.69
CA ARG A 59 6.00 1.67 -1.46
C ARG A 59 7.43 1.24 -1.77
N ALA A 60 7.62 0.29 -2.70
CA ALA A 60 8.95 -0.15 -3.11
C ALA A 60 9.77 1.00 -3.73
N LEU A 61 9.14 1.85 -4.55
CA LEU A 61 9.76 3.04 -5.12
C LEU A 61 10.16 4.08 -4.05
N ARG A 62 9.29 4.38 -3.09
CA ARG A 62 9.66 5.28 -1.97
C ARG A 62 10.82 4.73 -1.16
N ALA A 63 10.81 3.42 -0.88
CA ALA A 63 11.86 2.76 -0.10
C ALA A 63 13.23 2.73 -0.82
N SER A 64 13.26 2.82 -2.15
CA SER A 64 14.52 2.83 -2.91
C SER A 64 15.20 4.20 -3.01
N VAL A 65 14.53 5.29 -2.59
CA VAL A 65 15.07 6.67 -2.68
C VAL A 65 16.44 6.80 -2.03
N PRO A 66 16.65 6.38 -0.75
CA PRO A 66 17.97 6.53 -0.12
C PRO A 66 19.07 5.77 -0.87
N GLN A 67 18.79 4.54 -1.29
CA GLN A 67 19.74 3.69 -1.97
C GLN A 67 20.15 4.27 -3.34
N VAL A 68 19.18 4.74 -4.13
CA VAL A 68 19.45 5.38 -5.43
C VAL A 68 20.29 6.64 -5.24
N CYS A 69 19.91 7.49 -4.28
CA CYS A 69 20.59 8.74 -4.02
C CYS A 69 22.03 8.51 -3.54
N ASP A 70 22.27 7.57 -2.63
CA ASP A 70 23.62 7.24 -2.16
C ASP A 70 24.49 6.67 -3.28
N LEU A 71 23.97 5.73 -4.08
CA LEU A 71 24.73 5.12 -5.18
C LEU A 71 25.08 6.14 -6.27
N LEU A 72 24.15 7.04 -6.61
CA LEU A 72 24.42 8.14 -7.53
C LEU A 72 25.46 9.10 -6.95
N ALA A 73 25.36 9.48 -5.67
CA ALA A 73 26.34 10.34 -5.01
C ALA A 73 27.75 9.72 -5.06
N VAL A 74 27.88 8.43 -4.72
CA VAL A 74 29.16 7.70 -4.79
C VAL A 74 29.75 7.71 -6.20
N CYS A 75 28.93 7.50 -7.24
CA CYS A 75 29.40 7.55 -8.62
C CYS A 75 29.89 8.96 -9.02
N LEU A 76 29.19 10.00 -8.57
CA LEU A 76 29.55 11.39 -8.86
C LEU A 76 30.82 11.82 -8.12
N ASP A 77 31.00 11.41 -6.86
CA ASP A 77 32.25 11.68 -6.12
C ASP A 77 33.45 10.95 -6.73
N ALA A 78 33.22 9.79 -7.36
CA ALA A 78 34.23 9.10 -8.17
C ALA A 78 34.51 9.80 -9.51
N GLY A 79 33.95 10.99 -9.75
CA GLY A 79 34.17 11.80 -10.95
C GLY A 79 33.43 11.29 -12.18
N ARG A 80 32.43 10.41 -12.04
CA ARG A 80 31.65 9.92 -13.18
C ARG A 80 30.63 10.98 -13.61
N PRO A 81 30.45 11.22 -14.93
CA PRO A 81 29.35 12.04 -15.42
C PRO A 81 27.99 11.49 -14.99
N THR A 82 26.99 12.36 -14.78
CA THR A 82 25.65 12.00 -14.28
C THR A 82 24.98 10.91 -15.10
N ARG A 83 25.07 10.98 -16.44
CA ARG A 83 24.55 9.93 -17.33
C ARG A 83 25.23 8.57 -17.13
N THR A 84 26.54 8.56 -16.93
CA THR A 84 27.31 7.33 -16.66
C THR A 84 26.97 6.77 -15.28
N ALA A 85 26.87 7.63 -14.26
CA ALA A 85 26.42 7.26 -12.93
C ALA A 85 25.02 6.62 -12.97
N LEU A 86 24.07 7.23 -13.67
CA LEU A 86 22.73 6.68 -13.86
C LEU A 86 22.75 5.28 -14.48
N ARG A 87 23.57 5.08 -15.52
CA ARG A 87 23.72 3.77 -16.18
C ARG A 87 24.25 2.70 -15.24
N VAL A 88 25.27 3.04 -14.44
CA VAL A 88 25.83 2.12 -13.43
C VAL A 88 24.75 1.77 -12.40
N VAL A 89 24.08 2.76 -11.82
CA VAL A 89 23.05 2.53 -10.79
C VAL A 89 21.88 1.73 -11.33
N ALA A 90 21.40 2.02 -12.54
CA ALA A 90 20.31 1.28 -13.19
C ALA A 90 20.67 -0.18 -13.53
N SER A 91 21.96 -0.50 -13.66
CA SER A 91 22.44 -1.86 -13.92
C SER A 91 22.57 -2.72 -12.66
N VAL A 92 22.76 -2.09 -11.49
CA VAL A 92 22.94 -2.78 -10.20
C VAL A 92 21.62 -2.97 -9.47
N LEU A 93 20.67 -2.05 -9.66
CA LEU A 93 19.37 -2.12 -9.01
C LEU A 93 18.39 -3.06 -9.74
N THR A 94 17.47 -3.63 -8.99
CA THR A 94 16.40 -4.50 -9.48
C THR A 94 15.02 -3.98 -9.05
N GLY A 95 13.97 -4.45 -9.71
CA GLY A 95 12.59 -4.09 -9.39
C GLY A 95 12.13 -2.77 -10.02
N PRO A 96 11.04 -2.17 -9.52
CA PRO A 96 10.34 -1.09 -10.21
C PRO A 96 11.21 0.16 -10.40
N VAL A 97 12.10 0.44 -9.44
CA VAL A 97 13.01 1.59 -9.53
C VAL A 97 13.99 1.45 -10.70
N ALA A 98 14.47 0.24 -10.98
CA ALA A 98 15.39 0.00 -12.09
C ALA A 98 14.70 0.25 -13.44
N ASP A 99 13.40 -0.07 -13.55
CA ASP A 99 12.60 0.24 -14.73
C ASP A 99 12.47 1.76 -14.94
N GLU A 100 12.19 2.52 -13.87
CA GLU A 100 12.08 3.98 -13.96
C GLU A 100 13.42 4.62 -14.35
N LEU A 101 14.54 4.20 -13.75
CA LEU A 101 15.87 4.70 -14.08
C LEU A 101 16.29 4.32 -15.51
N ARG A 102 15.96 3.10 -15.98
CA ARG A 102 16.15 2.71 -17.39
C ARG A 102 15.28 3.55 -18.33
N GLY A 103 14.05 3.87 -17.94
CA GLY A 103 13.19 4.77 -18.69
C GLY A 103 13.79 6.17 -18.85
N VAL A 104 14.43 6.70 -17.80
CA VAL A 104 15.20 7.96 -17.90
C VAL A 104 16.35 7.81 -18.89
N LEU A 105 17.18 6.76 -18.77
CA LEU A 105 18.29 6.52 -19.71
C LEU A 105 17.82 6.44 -21.15
N GLN A 106 16.73 5.71 -21.40
CA GLN A 106 16.15 5.54 -22.72
C GLN A 106 15.73 6.88 -23.31
N ARG A 107 15.12 7.76 -22.53
CA ARG A 107 14.77 9.12 -22.99
C ARG A 107 15.99 9.90 -23.45
N ILE A 108 17.08 9.88 -22.66
CA ILE A 108 18.34 10.55 -23.03
C ILE A 108 19.00 9.88 -24.25
N GLU A 109 18.85 8.56 -24.42
CA GLU A 109 19.36 7.81 -25.59
C GLU A 109 18.55 8.09 -26.87
N LEU A 110 17.27 8.39 -26.74
CA LEU A 110 16.41 8.85 -27.83
C LEU A 110 16.62 10.35 -28.18
N GLY A 111 17.55 11.04 -27.51
CA GLY A 111 17.88 12.43 -27.80
C GLY A 111 16.96 13.46 -27.16
N LEU A 112 16.10 13.07 -26.20
CA LEU A 112 15.38 14.04 -25.37
C LEU A 112 16.36 14.86 -24.53
N ASP A 113 15.97 16.10 -24.23
CA ASP A 113 16.74 16.97 -23.35
C ASP A 113 17.02 16.27 -22.01
N GLU A 114 18.28 16.35 -21.55
CA GLU A 114 18.69 15.60 -20.36
C GLU A 114 17.92 16.10 -19.12
N ALA A 115 17.65 17.41 -19.03
CA ALA A 115 16.89 17.94 -17.91
C ALA A 115 15.41 17.52 -17.95
N GLU A 116 14.80 17.41 -19.13
CA GLU A 116 13.45 16.84 -19.28
C GLU A 116 13.41 15.35 -18.90
N ALA A 117 14.41 14.58 -19.32
CA ALA A 117 14.52 13.17 -18.97
C ALA A 117 14.63 12.97 -17.45
N TRP A 118 15.45 13.77 -16.76
CA TRP A 118 15.53 13.75 -15.29
C TRP A 118 14.26 14.25 -14.62
N ALA A 119 13.57 15.24 -15.20
CA ALA A 119 12.30 15.74 -14.68
C ALA A 119 11.20 14.68 -14.70
N SER A 120 11.26 13.68 -15.59
CA SER A 120 10.30 12.57 -15.62
C SER A 120 10.27 11.77 -14.30
N LEU A 121 11.37 11.70 -13.56
CA LEU A 121 11.41 11.06 -12.23
C LEU A 121 10.54 11.79 -11.21
N SER A 122 10.19 13.06 -11.42
CA SER A 122 9.34 13.79 -10.49
C SER A 122 7.91 13.24 -10.39
N SER A 123 7.49 12.45 -11.38
CA SER A 123 6.22 11.73 -11.40
C SER A 123 6.27 10.39 -10.64
N VAL A 124 7.47 9.89 -10.31
CA VAL A 124 7.68 8.60 -9.64
C VAL A 124 7.51 8.78 -8.12
N ALA A 125 6.82 7.82 -7.49
CA ALA A 125 6.58 7.85 -6.05
C ALA A 125 7.89 7.95 -5.25
N GLY A 126 8.03 9.01 -4.44
CA GLY A 126 9.24 9.27 -3.63
C GLY A 126 10.33 10.09 -4.33
N TYR A 127 10.27 10.30 -5.65
CA TYR A 127 11.32 10.96 -6.42
C TYR A 127 10.97 12.39 -6.87
N ARG A 128 9.86 12.95 -6.38
CA ARG A 128 9.37 14.29 -6.79
C ARG A 128 10.44 15.38 -6.69
N GLU A 129 11.00 15.54 -5.49
CA GLU A 129 12.01 16.57 -5.21
C GLU A 129 13.35 16.23 -5.88
N VAL A 130 13.77 14.95 -5.78
CA VAL A 130 15.00 14.43 -6.39
C VAL A 130 15.03 14.68 -7.90
N GLY A 131 13.97 14.34 -8.63
CA GLY A 131 13.89 14.54 -10.08
C GLY A 131 13.91 16.02 -10.48
N ARG A 132 13.29 16.90 -9.68
CA ARG A 132 13.30 18.35 -9.93
C ARG A 132 14.68 18.95 -9.72
N ASP A 133 15.37 18.54 -8.65
CA ASP A 133 16.71 19.03 -8.34
C ASP A 133 17.76 18.48 -9.30
N LEU A 134 17.64 17.21 -9.72
CA LEU A 134 18.49 16.63 -10.77
C LEU A 134 18.32 17.39 -12.09
N ALA A 135 17.09 17.62 -12.53
CA ALA A 135 16.81 18.37 -13.75
C ALA A 135 17.38 19.81 -13.69
N ARG A 136 17.30 20.46 -12.53
CA ARG A 136 17.88 21.80 -12.34
C ARG A 136 19.42 21.76 -12.36
N SER A 137 20.01 20.79 -11.68
CA SER A 137 21.47 20.70 -11.49
C SER A 137 22.21 20.30 -12.76
N VAL A 138 21.61 19.46 -13.61
CA VAL A 138 22.18 19.12 -14.92
C VAL A 138 22.31 20.35 -15.81
N ARG A 139 21.37 21.31 -15.71
CA ARG A 139 21.48 22.59 -16.44
C ARG A 139 22.49 23.56 -15.84
N SER A 140 22.67 23.55 -14.51
CA SER A 140 23.51 24.53 -13.81
C SER A 140 24.93 24.05 -13.47
N GLY A 141 25.24 22.77 -13.70
CA GLY A 141 26.56 22.18 -13.41
C GLY A 141 26.93 22.12 -11.93
N LEU A 142 25.97 22.32 -11.02
CA LEU A 142 26.20 22.36 -9.58
C LEU A 142 26.49 20.96 -9.00
N GLY A 143 27.25 20.93 -7.90
CA GLY A 143 27.63 19.70 -7.20
C GLY A 143 26.43 18.88 -6.70
N LEU A 144 26.07 17.85 -7.45
CA LEU A 144 24.91 16.98 -7.19
C LEU A 144 25.09 16.02 -6.00
N ALA A 145 26.33 15.62 -5.70
CA ALA A 145 26.60 14.58 -4.71
C ALA A 145 26.19 14.99 -3.28
N GLY A 146 26.31 16.26 -2.92
CA GLY A 146 25.84 16.78 -1.63
C GLY A 146 24.32 16.77 -1.51
N LEU A 147 23.61 17.21 -2.56
CA LEU A 147 22.15 17.22 -2.61
C LEU A 147 21.56 15.80 -2.53
N LEU A 148 22.15 14.85 -3.26
CA LEU A 148 21.70 13.46 -3.23
C LEU A 148 21.87 12.85 -1.83
N ARG A 149 22.97 13.11 -1.13
CA ARG A 149 23.14 12.66 0.27
C ARG A 149 22.10 13.26 1.21
N GLN A 150 21.75 14.53 1.02
CA GLN A 150 20.70 15.18 1.80
C GLN A 150 19.35 14.49 1.56
N HIS A 151 18.97 14.28 0.29
CA HIS A 151 17.75 13.54 -0.07
C HIS A 151 17.73 12.13 0.51
N ALA A 152 18.88 11.43 0.53
CA ALA A 152 18.99 10.11 1.13
C ALA A 152 18.81 10.15 2.66
N ALA A 153 19.38 11.16 3.34
CA ALA A 153 19.22 11.35 4.78
C ALA A 153 17.77 11.69 5.16
N ASP A 154 17.12 12.56 4.39
CA ASP A 154 15.74 12.95 4.63
C ASP A 154 14.77 11.78 4.39
N ALA A 155 14.96 11.01 3.32
CA ALA A 155 14.19 9.80 3.06
C ALA A 155 14.37 8.73 4.16
N ARG A 156 15.59 8.57 4.71
CA ARG A 156 15.83 7.69 5.88
C ARG A 156 15.10 8.18 7.14
N ARG A 157 15.10 9.49 7.41
CA ARG A 157 14.38 10.08 8.54
C ARG A 157 12.88 9.87 8.42
N GLU A 158 12.33 10.06 7.23
CA GLU A 158 10.91 9.85 6.96
C GLU A 158 10.53 8.38 7.10
N ALA A 159 11.33 7.45 6.57
CA ALA A 159 11.11 6.02 6.75
C ALA A 159 11.11 5.60 8.23
N ALA A 160 12.06 6.12 9.03
CA ALA A 160 12.11 5.86 10.46
C ALA A 160 10.88 6.42 11.20
N ALA A 161 10.41 7.60 10.82
CA ALA A 161 9.19 8.18 11.37
C ALA A 161 7.94 7.34 11.03
N GLU A 162 7.85 6.84 9.80
CA GLU A 162 6.76 5.94 9.38
C GLU A 162 6.78 4.61 10.12
N ASP A 163 7.97 4.03 10.37
CA ASP A 163 8.10 2.80 11.14
C ASP A 163 7.56 2.98 12.57
N LEU A 164 7.84 4.11 13.21
CA LEU A 164 7.30 4.46 14.53
C LEU A 164 5.77 4.61 14.51
N VAL A 165 5.23 5.26 13.48
CA VAL A 165 3.77 5.38 13.30
C VAL A 165 3.14 3.99 13.10
N ARG A 166 3.76 3.13 12.28
CA ARG A 166 3.30 1.75 12.05
C ARG A 166 3.33 0.91 13.33
N ALA A 167 4.36 1.05 14.15
CA ALA A 167 4.46 0.39 15.45
C ALA A 167 3.31 0.80 16.39
N ARG A 168 3.01 2.10 16.50
CA ARG A 168 1.88 2.61 17.31
C ARG A 168 0.53 2.13 16.79
N ALA A 169 0.35 2.15 15.47
CA ALA A 169 -0.90 1.71 14.84
C ALA A 169 -1.17 0.21 15.05
N ALA A 170 -0.14 -0.61 15.27
CA ALA A 170 -0.32 -2.04 15.55
C ALA A 170 -1.13 -2.28 16.83
N GLY A 171 -0.90 -1.48 17.88
CA GLY A 171 -1.65 -1.54 19.14
C GLY A 171 -3.11 -1.11 19.01
N VAL A 172 -3.41 -0.15 18.13
CA VAL A 172 -4.81 0.24 17.87
C VAL A 172 -5.54 -0.81 17.03
N LYS A 173 -4.83 -1.40 16.07
CA LYS A 173 -5.40 -2.43 15.18
C LYS A 173 -5.72 -3.75 15.88
N SER A 174 -5.14 -4.03 17.05
CA SER A 174 -5.50 -5.20 17.86
C SER A 174 -6.86 -5.06 18.56
N VAL A 175 -7.36 -3.84 18.78
CA VAL A 175 -8.69 -3.60 19.38
C VAL A 175 -9.81 -3.91 18.40
N VAL A 176 -9.57 -3.74 17.09
CA VAL A 176 -10.57 -4.01 16.04
C VAL A 176 -11.12 -5.45 16.08
N PRO A 177 -10.31 -6.53 16.08
CA PRO A 177 -10.83 -7.89 16.19
C PRO A 177 -11.54 -8.15 17.52
N LEU A 178 -11.09 -7.51 18.62
CA LEU A 178 -11.77 -7.63 19.91
C LEU A 178 -13.19 -7.04 19.83
N MET A 179 -13.35 -5.85 19.25
CA MET A 179 -14.67 -5.21 19.08
C MET A 179 -15.59 -6.02 18.17
N VAL A 180 -15.05 -6.56 17.06
CA VAL A 180 -15.81 -7.41 16.13
C VAL A 180 -16.27 -8.72 16.79
N CYS A 181 -15.50 -9.26 17.73
CA CYS A 181 -15.86 -10.47 18.48
C CYS A 181 -16.79 -10.18 19.68
N PHE A 182 -16.58 -9.06 20.38
CA PHE A 182 -17.33 -8.68 21.58
C PHE A 182 -18.74 -8.20 21.28
N LEU A 183 -18.93 -7.45 20.20
CA LEU A 183 -20.23 -6.91 19.79
C LEU A 183 -21.31 -8.01 19.61
N PRO A 184 -21.08 -9.11 18.86
CA PRO A 184 -22.09 -10.16 18.73
C PRO A 184 -22.35 -10.91 20.04
N ALA A 185 -21.31 -11.12 20.87
CA ALA A 185 -21.47 -11.75 22.18
C ALA A 185 -22.33 -10.88 23.13
N PHE A 186 -22.11 -9.56 23.14
CA PHE A 186 -22.91 -8.61 23.93
C PHE A 186 -24.38 -8.58 23.49
N ILE A 187 -24.65 -8.67 22.19
CA ILE A 187 -26.04 -8.74 21.69
C ILE A 187 -26.72 -10.03 22.17
N ALA A 188 -26.04 -11.18 22.02
CA ALA A 188 -26.60 -12.46 22.39
C ALA A 188 -26.85 -12.60 23.90
N LEU A 189 -25.90 -12.13 24.73
CA LEU A 189 -25.94 -12.32 26.18
C LEU A 189 -26.62 -11.17 26.93
N GLY A 190 -26.52 -9.94 26.45
CA GLY A 190 -27.04 -8.75 27.13
C GLY A 190 -28.36 -8.28 26.53
N VAL A 191 -28.37 -8.00 25.23
CA VAL A 191 -29.49 -7.34 24.56
C VAL A 191 -30.72 -8.26 24.46
N VAL A 192 -30.55 -9.48 23.96
CA VAL A 192 -31.67 -10.42 23.73
C VAL A 192 -32.48 -10.70 25.02
N PRO A 193 -31.87 -11.03 26.18
CA PRO A 193 -32.62 -11.28 27.41
C PRO A 193 -33.33 -10.03 27.95
N LEU A 194 -32.70 -8.85 27.84
CA LEU A 194 -33.28 -7.57 28.27
C LEU A 194 -34.56 -7.26 27.50
N PHE A 195 -34.51 -7.34 26.17
CA PHE A 195 -35.69 -7.14 25.33
C PHE A 195 -36.75 -8.21 25.59
N GLY A 196 -36.35 -9.47 25.80
CA GLY A 196 -37.26 -10.55 26.18
C GLY A 196 -38.04 -10.21 27.46
N SER A 197 -37.34 -9.78 28.52
CA SER A 197 -37.95 -9.43 29.81
C SER A 197 -38.94 -8.26 29.73
N LEU A 198 -38.62 -7.23 28.94
CA LEU A 198 -39.50 -6.08 28.73
C LEU A 198 -40.77 -6.45 27.98
N VAL A 199 -40.65 -7.30 26.96
CA VAL A 199 -41.81 -7.78 26.19
C VAL A 199 -42.72 -8.64 27.08
N THR A 200 -42.17 -9.53 27.90
CA THR A 200 -42.96 -10.33 28.85
C THR A 200 -43.60 -9.50 29.96
N ALA A 201 -43.03 -8.36 30.33
CA ALA A 201 -43.61 -7.47 31.34
C ALA A 201 -44.76 -6.61 30.79
N PHE A 202 -44.81 -6.38 29.47
CA PHE A 202 -45.86 -5.59 28.81
C PHE A 202 -46.97 -6.44 28.16
N LEU A 203 -46.75 -7.75 27.98
CA LEU A 203 -47.81 -8.69 27.60
C LEU A 203 -48.49 -9.21 28.89
N PRO A 204 -49.78 -8.87 29.14
CA PRO A 204 -50.54 -9.43 30.26
C PRO A 204 -50.83 -10.93 30.11
#